data_AF-A0A2C9LIK8-F1
#
_entry.id   AF-A0A2C9LIK8-F1
#
_cell.length_a   1.000
_cell.length_b   1.000
_cell.length_c   1.000
_cell.angle_alpha   90.00
_cell.angle_beta   90.00
_cell.angle_gamma   90.00
#
_symmetry.space_group_name_H-M   'P 1'
#
loop_
_entity.id
_entity.type
_entity.pdbx_description
1 polymer ?
#
loop_
_entity_poly.entity_id
_entity_poly.type
_entity_poly.pdbx_seq_one_letter_code
_entity_poly.pdbx_strand_id
1 'polypeptide(L)'
;MNQQYLQCHPKNGFDNCDKNCLNSECFKENGSCVACVQGFYYADCSEECHTNCRSNTTCHQVEGTCPDGCMTGYFGDKCTI
;
A
#
# COMPACT_ATOMS: atom_id res chain seq x y z
N MET A 1 -0.65 -6.80 22.69
CA MET A 1 0.27 -6.25 21.68
C MET A 1 1.23 -7.34 21.28
N ASN A 2 1.24 -7.76 20.02
CA ASN A 2 2.29 -8.64 19.51
C ASN A 2 3.58 -7.79 19.42
N GLN A 3 4.68 -8.22 20.05
CA GLN A 3 5.92 -7.44 20.14
C GLN A 3 6.63 -7.22 18.78
N GLN A 4 6.14 -7.87 17.72
CA GLN A 4 6.69 -7.77 16.36
C GLN A 4 6.15 -6.56 15.58
N TYR A 5 5.03 -5.98 16.01
CA TYR A 5 4.38 -4.87 15.32
C TYR A 5 4.54 -3.55 16.05
N LEU A 6 4.78 -2.50 15.29
CA LEU A 6 4.75 -1.11 15.74
C LEU A 6 3.40 -0.49 15.34
N GLN A 7 2.86 0.38 16.20
CA GLN A 7 1.73 1.23 15.88
C GLN A 7 2.24 2.55 15.31
N CYS A 8 1.81 2.95 14.11
CA CYS A 8 2.26 4.21 13.51
C CYS A 8 1.76 5.39 14.35
N HIS A 9 2.67 6.08 15.04
CA HIS A 9 2.31 7.25 15.82
C HIS A 9 2.45 8.52 14.98
N PRO A 10 1.43 9.40 14.94
CA PRO A 10 1.38 10.51 13.98
C PRO A 10 2.46 11.60 14.12
N LYS A 11 3.46 11.52 15.01
CA LYS A 11 4.34 12.67 15.32
C LYS A 11 5.80 12.41 15.74
N ASN A 12 6.40 11.25 15.49
CA ASN A 12 7.85 11.10 15.66
C ASN A 12 8.50 10.78 14.33
N GLY A 13 9.26 11.72 13.77
CA GLY A 13 10.00 11.59 12.50
C GLY A 13 11.13 10.54 12.51
N PHE A 14 10.96 9.48 13.30
CA PHE A 14 11.83 8.32 13.46
C PHE A 14 11.07 6.99 13.28
N ASP A 15 9.75 7.01 13.12
CA ASP A 15 9.00 5.80 12.75
C ASP A 15 9.05 5.59 11.24
N ASN A 16 9.52 4.42 10.84
CA ASN A 16 9.48 3.90 9.48
C ASN A 16 8.10 3.32 9.10
N CYS A 17 7.08 3.61 9.90
CA CYS A 17 5.71 3.11 9.79
C CYS A 17 4.87 4.11 9.01
N ASP A 18 4.52 3.80 7.77
CA ASP A 18 3.62 4.65 6.98
C ASP A 18 2.20 4.59 7.55
N LYS A 19 1.53 5.74 7.63
CA LYS A 19 0.13 5.84 8.07
C LYS A 19 -0.84 5.01 7.19
N ASN A 20 -0.41 4.66 5.97
CA ASN A 20 -1.16 3.86 5.00
C ASN A 20 -1.05 2.35 5.27
N CYS A 21 -0.28 1.91 6.28
CA CYS A 21 -0.39 0.55 6.79
C CYS A 21 -1.80 0.30 7.36
N LEU A 22 -2.38 -0.85 7.04
CA LEU A 22 -3.68 -1.25 7.57
C LEU A 22 -3.61 -1.36 9.10
N ASN A 23 -4.63 -0.85 9.80
CA ASN A 23 -4.67 -0.72 11.27
C ASN A 23 -3.51 0.08 11.87
N SER A 24 -2.77 0.83 11.06
CA SER A 24 -1.54 1.51 11.45
C SER A 24 -0.49 0.54 12.03
N GLU A 25 -0.44 -0.69 11.53
CA GLU A 25 0.52 -1.73 11.98
C GLU A 25 1.60 -2.01 10.95
N CYS A 26 2.87 -1.86 11.35
CA CYS A 26 4.03 -2.26 10.56
C CYS A 26 4.96 -3.18 11.35
N PHE A 27 5.85 -3.90 10.67
CA PHE A 27 6.94 -4.64 11.28
C PHE A 27 7.95 -3.68 11.91
N LYS A 28 8.28 -3.91 13.18
CA LYS A 28 9.24 -3.06 13.91
C LYS A 28 10.65 -3.14 13.30
N GLU A 29 10.99 -4.24 12.64
CA GLU A 29 12.32 -4.51 12.10
C GLU A 29 12.65 -3.62 10.91
N ASN A 30 11.69 -3.43 9.99
CA ASN A 30 11.95 -2.81 8.68
C ASN A 30 10.90 -1.79 8.25
N GLY A 31 9.83 -1.58 9.02
CA GLY A 31 8.77 -0.62 8.69
C GLY A 31 7.79 -1.11 7.64
N SER A 32 7.94 -2.35 7.14
CA SER A 32 6.99 -2.89 6.16
C SER A 32 5.63 -3.09 6.79
N CYS A 33 4.57 -2.75 6.07
CA CYS A 33 3.20 -2.97 6.51
C CYS A 33 2.82 -4.44 6.41
N VAL A 34 1.97 -4.92 7.31
CA VAL A 34 1.37 -6.26 7.20
C VAL A 34 0.41 -6.32 6.00
N ALA A 35 -0.30 -5.22 5.76
CA ALA A 35 -1.15 -4.98 4.61
C ALA A 35 -1.29 -3.46 4.41
N CYS A 36 -1.67 -3.05 3.21
CA CYS A 36 -1.98 -1.65 2.92
C CYS A 36 -3.46 -1.35 3.11
N VAL A 37 -3.75 -0.10 3.47
CA VAL A 37 -5.07 0.48 3.22
C VAL A 37 -5.39 0.35 1.73
N GLN A 38 -6.66 0.11 1.41
CA GLN A 38 -7.10 -0.03 0.04
C GLN A 38 -6.67 1.19 -0.79
N GLY A 39 -5.99 0.93 -1.91
CA GLY A 39 -5.50 1.96 -2.82
C GLY A 39 -4.02 2.31 -2.62
N PHE A 40 -3.28 1.61 -1.75
CA PHE A 40 -1.84 1.79 -1.58
C PHE A 40 -1.05 0.51 -1.87
N TYR A 41 0.21 0.68 -2.25
CA TYR A 41 1.12 -0.41 -2.56
C TYR A 41 2.58 -0.07 -2.19
N TYR A 42 3.48 -1.02 -2.48
CA TYR A 42 4.79 -1.26 -1.89
C TYR A 42 4.77 -1.88 -0.50
N ALA A 43 5.93 -2.41 -0.09
CA ALA A 43 6.10 -3.06 1.20
C ALA A 43 5.78 -2.14 2.38
N ASP A 44 5.89 -0.83 2.20
CA ASP A 44 5.62 0.22 3.19
C ASP A 44 4.34 1.01 2.88
N CYS A 45 3.55 0.64 1.86
CA CYS A 45 2.33 1.36 1.46
C CYS A 45 2.55 2.85 1.15
N SER A 46 3.76 3.20 0.70
CA SER A 46 4.18 4.57 0.45
C SER A 46 3.54 5.21 -0.78
N GLU A 47 2.96 4.40 -1.68
CA GLU A 47 2.50 4.87 -2.99
C GLU A 47 1.06 4.47 -3.27
N GLU A 48 0.34 5.33 -4.00
CA GLU A 48 -1.05 5.11 -4.37
C GLU A 48 -1.13 4.22 -5.63
N CYS A 49 -2.06 3.26 -5.60
CA CYS A 49 -2.51 2.55 -6.80
C CYS A 49 -2.96 3.55 -7.85
N HIS A 50 -2.66 3.28 -9.12
CA HIS A 50 -3.17 4.15 -10.18
C HIS A 50 -4.70 4.13 -10.20
N THR A 51 -5.31 5.31 -10.32
CA THR A 51 -6.76 5.51 -10.37
C THR A 51 -7.47 4.83 -11.56
N ASN A 52 -6.68 4.28 -12.49
CA ASN A 52 -7.15 3.64 -13.71
C ASN A 52 -7.23 2.11 -13.59
N CYS A 53 -6.84 1.52 -12.45
CA CYS A 53 -7.24 0.15 -12.17
C CYS A 53 -8.77 0.05 -12.24
N ARG A 54 -9.28 -1.06 -12.77
CA ARG A 54 -10.72 -1.27 -12.89
C ARG A 54 -11.43 -1.13 -11.53
N SER A 55 -12.60 -0.49 -11.52
CA SER A 55 -13.28 -0.06 -10.28
C SER A 55 -13.48 -1.19 -9.26
N ASN A 56 -13.24 -0.88 -7.98
CA ASN A 56 -13.23 -1.75 -6.80
C ASN A 56 -12.02 -2.68 -6.63
N THR A 57 -11.10 -2.71 -7.59
CA THR A 57 -9.89 -3.53 -7.48
C THR A 57 -8.78 -2.74 -6.81
N THR A 58 -8.28 -3.25 -5.69
CA THR A 58 -7.01 -2.80 -5.12
C THR A 58 -5.89 -3.31 -6.01
N CYS A 59 -4.93 -2.46 -6.39
CA CYS A 59 -3.73 -2.94 -7.05
C CYS A 59 -2.96 -3.90 -6.14
N HIS A 60 -2.10 -4.74 -6.71
CA HIS A 60 -1.28 -5.69 -5.97
C HIS A 60 -0.39 -4.93 -4.99
N GLN A 61 -0.50 -5.25 -3.72
CA GLN A 61 0.13 -4.48 -2.64
C GLN A 61 1.65 -4.35 -2.77
N VAL A 62 2.36 -5.27 -3.42
CA VAL A 62 3.82 -5.17 -3.57
C VAL A 62 4.21 -4.53 -4.89
N GLU A 63 3.52 -4.90 -5.97
CA GLU A 63 3.95 -4.57 -7.33
C GLU A 63 3.22 -3.37 -7.89
N GLY A 64 2.06 -3.01 -7.37
CA GLY A 64 1.19 -1.95 -7.86
C GLY A 64 0.40 -2.33 -9.12
N THR A 65 0.42 -3.61 -9.51
CA THR A 65 -0.24 -4.11 -10.72
C THR A 65 -1.75 -4.20 -10.52
N CYS A 66 -2.56 -3.90 -11.53
CA CYS A 66 -4.01 -3.98 -11.48
C CYS A 66 -4.45 -5.39 -11.97
N PRO A 67 -4.76 -6.35 -11.07
CA PRO A 67 -5.00 -7.74 -11.45
C PRO A 67 -6.26 -7.92 -12.31
N ASP A 68 -7.25 -7.04 -12.15
CA ASP A 68 -8.48 -7.04 -12.95
C ASP A 68 -8.37 -6.19 -14.24
N GLY A 69 -7.15 -5.75 -14.54
CA GLY A 69 -6.82 -4.90 -15.67
C GLY A 69 -7.24 -3.45 -15.48
N CYS A 70 -7.26 -2.74 -16.61
CA CYS A 70 -7.43 -1.30 -16.65
C CYS A 70 -8.85 -0.87 -17.03
N MET A 71 -9.20 0.35 -16.60
CA MET A 71 -10.31 1.09 -17.16
C MET A 71 -10.12 1.27 -18.68
N THR A 72 -11.24 1.36 -19.40
CA THR A 72 -11.24 1.52 -20.87
C THR A 72 -10.36 2.69 -21.30
N GLY A 73 -9.41 2.43 -22.19
CA GLY A 73 -8.48 3.43 -22.73
C GLY A 73 -7.12 3.49 -22.03
N TYR A 74 -6.91 2.70 -20.97
CA TYR A 74 -5.64 2.59 -20.28
C TYR A 74 -5.00 1.20 -20.44
N PHE A 75 -3.68 1.15 -20.32
CA PHE A 75 -2.87 -0.03 -20.64
C PHE A 75 -1.67 -0.20 -19.69
N GLY A 76 -1.03 -1.36 -19.84
CA GLY A 76 0.08 -1.79 -18.99
C GLY A 76 -0.37 -2.36 -17.65
N ASP A 77 0.54 -3.03 -16.95
CA ASP A 77 0.18 -3.76 -15.72
C ASP A 77 -0.28 -2.84 -14.59
N LYS A 78 0.14 -1.56 -14.62
CA LYS A 78 -0.25 -0.52 -13.64
C LYS A 78 -1.28 0.48 -14.17
N CYS A 79 -1.77 0.31 -15.40
CA CYS A 79 -2.75 1.22 -16.02
C CYS A 79 -2.30 2.68 -16.13
N THR A 80 -0.99 2.89 -16.34
CA THR A 80 -0.35 4.21 -16.45
C THR A 80 -0.15 4.67 -17.89
N ILE A 81 -0.48 3.82 -18.87
CA ILE A 81 -0.29 4.07 -20.32
C ILE A 81 -1.63 4.35 -20.98
#